data_AF-A0A4Q9PSN5-F1
#
_entry.id   AF-A0A4Q9PSN5-F1
#
_cell.length_a   1.000
_cell.length_b   1.000
_cell.length_c   1.000
_cell.angle_alpha   90.00
_cell.angle_beta   90.00
_cell.angle_gamma   90.00
#
_symmetry.space_group_name_H-M   'P 1'
#
loop_
_entity.id
_entity.type
_entity.pdbx_description
1 polymer ?
#
loop_
_entity_poly.entity_id
_entity_poly.type
_entity_poly.pdbx_seq_one_letter_code
_entity_poly.pdbx_strand_id
1 'polypeptide(L)'
;MPRSSAKAKLHINELALALDLARAMVDVVDQSTRRLASAVAIDRVRRKCPPQSVIGILHFVELATWEFQTDPSLHGKVVEVIEAHRVGRLSLRKTLLEIAKTCPRAPDFLSFLTVFLPLGWTITLKRNPEKNDRYDAFAIVAPGPRLVRLVELDPPVIPRPLVRGQVFGQTLV
;
A
#
# COMPACT_ATOMS: atom_id res chain seq x y z
N MET A 1 -23.92 -2.93 -26.10
CA MET A 1 -22.47 -2.76 -26.38
C MET A 1 -21.69 -3.37 -25.24
N PRO A 2 -20.84 -4.39 -25.44
CA PRO A 2 -19.94 -4.82 -24.39
C PRO A 2 -18.88 -3.73 -24.22
N ARG A 3 -18.89 -3.05 -23.07
CA ARG A 3 -17.83 -2.09 -22.72
C ARG A 3 -16.52 -2.86 -22.66
N SER A 4 -15.55 -2.41 -23.44
CA SER A 4 -14.15 -2.84 -23.40
C SER A 4 -13.72 -3.11 -21.95
N SER A 5 -13.47 -4.39 -21.64
CA SER A 5 -12.91 -4.83 -20.36
C SER A 5 -11.45 -4.41 -20.33
N ALA A 6 -11.19 -3.11 -20.13
CA ALA A 6 -9.86 -2.63 -19.77
C ALA A 6 -9.43 -3.41 -18.52
N LYS A 7 -8.43 -4.29 -18.65
CA LYS A 7 -7.91 -5.08 -17.54
C LYS A 7 -7.61 -4.12 -16.39
N ALA A 8 -8.24 -4.34 -15.23
CA ALA A 8 -7.98 -3.56 -14.03
C ALA A 8 -6.48 -3.62 -13.69
N LYS A 9 -5.82 -2.45 -13.60
CA LYS A 9 -4.38 -2.32 -13.36
C LYS A 9 -4.13 -1.53 -12.09
N LEU A 10 -3.10 -1.93 -11.34
CA LEU A 10 -2.54 -1.08 -10.28
C LEU A 10 -2.10 0.25 -10.87
N HIS A 11 -2.15 1.30 -10.06
CA HIS A 11 -1.48 2.56 -10.33
C HIS A 11 0.04 2.39 -10.09
N ILE A 12 0.68 1.59 -10.95
CA ILE A 12 2.06 1.11 -10.76
C ILE A 12 3.06 2.25 -10.61
N ASN A 13 2.90 3.34 -11.36
CA ASN A 13 3.82 4.48 -11.28
C ASN A 13 3.76 5.19 -9.92
N GLU A 14 2.56 5.33 -9.36
CA GLU A 14 2.33 5.95 -8.06
C GLU A 14 2.85 5.03 -6.94
N LEU A 15 2.60 3.73 -7.06
CA LEU A 15 3.09 2.73 -6.12
C LEU A 15 4.62 2.63 -6.13
N ALA A 16 5.25 2.61 -7.31
CA ALA A 16 6.70 2.61 -7.46
C ALA A 16 7.33 3.87 -6.84
N LEU A 17 6.76 5.05 -7.11
CA LEU A 17 7.18 6.29 -6.48
C LEU A 17 7.11 6.20 -4.95
N ALA A 18 6.02 5.66 -4.42
CA ALA A 18 5.82 5.55 -2.98
C ALA A 18 6.83 4.59 -2.33
N LEU A 19 7.13 3.46 -2.98
CA LEU A 19 8.13 2.49 -2.50
C LEU A 19 9.55 3.06 -2.52
N ASP A 20 9.91 3.77 -3.60
CA ASP A 20 11.21 4.45 -3.72
C ASP A 20 11.40 5.49 -2.61
N LEU A 21 10.37 6.30 -2.35
CA LEU A 21 10.38 7.28 -1.27
C LEU A 21 10.50 6.59 0.09
N ALA A 22 9.72 5.51 0.31
CA ALA A 22 9.74 4.78 1.56
C ALA A 22 11.13 4.22 1.85
N ARG A 23 11.79 3.62 0.85
CA ARG A 23 13.15 3.08 0.96
C ARG A 23 14.18 4.16 1.24
N ALA A 24 14.08 5.32 0.58
CA ALA A 24 14.99 6.44 0.80
C ALA A 24 14.86 7.02 2.22
N MET A 25 13.69 6.90 2.85
CA MET A 25 13.45 7.37 4.22
C MET A 25 13.93 6.40 5.31
N VAL A 26 14.26 5.15 4.98
CA VAL A 26 14.73 4.13 5.96
C VAL A 26 16.01 4.59 6.66
N ASP A 27 16.95 5.15 5.90
CA ASP A 27 18.31 5.46 6.35
C ASP A 27 18.43 6.84 7.04
N VAL A 28 17.30 7.51 7.30
CA VAL A 28 17.27 8.87 7.89
C VAL A 28 17.15 8.78 9.41
N VAL A 29 18.28 8.99 10.10
CA VAL A 29 18.41 8.73 11.54
C VAL A 29 18.15 9.97 12.41
N ASP A 30 18.52 11.18 11.94
CA ASP A 30 18.36 12.42 12.72
C ASP A 30 17.08 13.21 12.36
N GLN A 31 16.59 13.99 13.33
CA GLN A 31 15.29 14.68 13.23
C GLN A 31 15.28 15.80 12.17
N SER A 32 16.40 16.52 11.99
CA SER A 32 16.52 17.57 10.98
C SER A 32 16.44 17.01 9.56
N THR A 33 17.21 15.95 9.28
CA THR A 33 17.20 15.25 8.00
C THR A 33 15.85 14.59 7.75
N ARG A 34 15.18 14.08 8.79
CA ARG A 34 13.83 13.50 8.67
C ARG A 34 12.80 14.54 8.24
N ARG A 35 12.85 15.76 8.79
CA ARG A 35 11.96 16.86 8.38
C ARG A 35 12.21 17.25 6.92
N LEU A 36 13.47 17.37 6.51
CA LEU A 36 13.84 17.69 5.13
C LEU A 36 13.39 16.60 4.16
N ALA A 37 13.69 15.34 4.46
CA ALA A 37 13.29 14.18 3.65
C ALA A 37 11.76 14.08 3.52
N SER A 38 11.02 14.35 4.60
CA SER A 38 9.55 14.38 4.57
C SER A 38 9.02 15.50 3.67
N ALA A 39 9.59 16.71 3.74
CA ALA A 39 9.21 17.82 2.87
C ALA A 39 9.46 17.50 1.38
N VAL A 40 10.60 16.86 1.07
CA VAL A 40 10.92 16.39 -0.28
C VAL A 40 9.94 15.32 -0.76
N ALA A 41 9.58 14.36 0.10
CA ALA A 41 8.59 13.33 -0.22
C ALA A 41 7.21 13.96 -0.53
N ILE A 42 6.76 14.90 0.32
CA ILE A 42 5.49 15.63 0.13
C ILE A 42 5.48 16.37 -1.21
N ASP A 43 6.52 17.13 -1.52
CA ASP A 43 6.62 17.87 -2.79
C ASP A 43 6.63 16.93 -4.01
N ARG A 44 7.38 15.83 -3.96
CA ARG A 44 7.43 14.84 -5.06
C ARG A 44 6.06 14.19 -5.29
N VAL A 45 5.34 13.83 -4.23
CA VAL A 45 3.99 13.25 -4.36
C VAL A 45 3.01 14.30 -4.89
N ARG A 46 3.00 15.52 -4.37
CA ARG A 46 2.12 16.61 -4.83
C ARG A 46 2.30 16.93 -6.32
N ARG A 47 3.53 16.84 -6.85
CA ARG A 47 3.82 17.10 -8.27
C ARG A 47 3.45 15.96 -9.21
N LYS A 48 3.49 14.71 -8.73
CA LYS A 48 3.37 13.51 -9.59
C LYS A 48 2.07 12.74 -9.43
N CYS A 49 1.30 13.02 -8.37
CA CYS A 49 0.10 12.28 -8.04
C CYS A 49 -1.13 13.19 -8.03
N PRO A 50 -2.32 12.66 -8.34
CA PRO A 50 -3.57 13.41 -8.22
C PRO A 50 -3.80 13.95 -6.80
N PRO A 51 -4.34 15.18 -6.63
CA PRO A 51 -4.52 15.78 -5.30
C PRO A 51 -5.29 14.89 -4.31
N GLN A 52 -6.30 14.17 -4.79
CA GLN A 52 -7.13 13.28 -3.99
C GLN A 52 -6.40 12.04 -3.45
N SER A 53 -5.28 11.62 -4.05
CA SER A 53 -4.50 10.45 -3.59
C SER A 53 -3.29 10.84 -2.73
N VAL A 54 -2.90 12.12 -2.71
CA VAL A 54 -1.69 12.60 -2.00
C VAL A 54 -1.62 12.12 -0.55
N ILE A 55 -2.68 12.31 0.23
CA ILE A 55 -2.68 11.92 1.65
C ILE A 55 -2.51 10.40 1.80
N GLY A 56 -3.27 9.62 1.04
CA GLY A 56 -3.20 8.15 1.13
C GLY A 56 -1.85 7.59 0.66
N ILE A 57 -1.25 8.19 -0.37
CA ILE A 57 0.09 7.83 -0.84
C ILE A 57 1.14 8.16 0.22
N LEU A 58 1.07 9.35 0.83
CA LEU A 58 2.01 9.75 1.88
C LEU A 58 1.90 8.87 3.14
N HIS A 59 0.68 8.49 3.53
CA HIS A 59 0.49 7.49 4.59
C HIS A 59 1.06 6.13 4.23
N PHE A 60 0.89 5.69 2.98
CA PHE A 60 1.54 4.46 2.53
C PHE A 60 3.07 4.56 2.60
N VAL A 61 3.68 5.69 2.19
CA VAL A 61 5.13 5.90 2.30
C VAL A 61 5.57 5.75 3.75
N GLU A 62 4.86 6.39 4.69
CA GLU A 62 5.18 6.31 6.11
C GLU A 62 5.15 4.86 6.62
N LEU A 63 4.07 4.13 6.37
CA LEU A 63 3.94 2.74 6.80
C LEU A 63 5.00 1.83 6.15
N ALA A 64 5.23 1.99 4.85
CA ALA A 64 6.24 1.23 4.13
C ALA A 64 7.65 1.50 4.67
N THR A 65 7.98 2.73 5.06
CA THR A 65 9.27 3.04 5.71
C THR A 65 9.46 2.25 7.00
N TRP A 66 8.42 2.16 7.84
CA TRP A 66 8.50 1.40 9.11
C TRP A 66 8.69 -0.10 8.86
N GLU A 67 7.98 -0.66 7.89
CA GLU A 67 8.13 -2.06 7.50
C GLU A 67 9.54 -2.35 6.94
N PHE A 68 10.07 -1.46 6.10
CA PHE A 68 11.42 -1.61 5.53
C PHE A 68 12.54 -1.36 6.54
N GLN A 69 12.31 -0.54 7.57
CA GLN A 69 13.23 -0.43 8.70
C GLN A 69 13.28 -1.73 9.51
N THR A 70 12.14 -2.42 9.62
CA THR A 70 12.04 -3.69 10.36
C THR A 70 12.63 -4.87 9.57
N ASP A 71 12.36 -4.95 8.27
CA ASP A 71 12.96 -5.92 7.35
C ASP A 71 13.29 -5.26 5.99
N PRO A 72 14.55 -4.84 5.77
CA PRO A 72 14.97 -4.19 4.53
C PRO A 72 14.79 -5.05 3.27
N SER A 73 14.71 -6.38 3.40
CA SER A 73 14.52 -7.29 2.27
C SER A 73 13.12 -7.19 1.65
N LEU A 74 12.14 -6.68 2.41
CA LEU A 74 10.75 -6.55 1.96
C LEU A 74 10.62 -5.63 0.75
N HIS A 75 11.38 -4.54 0.69
CA HIS A 75 11.34 -3.60 -0.43
C HIS A 75 11.61 -4.32 -1.76
N GLY A 76 12.71 -5.07 -1.85
CA GLY A 76 13.07 -5.80 -3.07
C GLY A 76 12.00 -6.81 -3.48
N LYS A 77 11.50 -7.60 -2.51
CA LYS A 77 10.44 -8.59 -2.75
C LYS A 77 9.14 -7.95 -3.26
N VAL A 78 8.71 -6.83 -2.67
CA VAL A 78 7.51 -6.12 -3.11
C VAL A 78 7.68 -5.53 -4.51
N VAL A 79 8.85 -4.94 -4.80
CA VAL A 79 9.18 -4.41 -6.14
C VAL A 79 9.17 -5.52 -7.19
N GLU A 80 9.74 -6.69 -6.91
CA GLU A 80 9.71 -7.84 -7.82
C GLU A 80 8.28 -8.28 -8.16
N VAL A 81 7.39 -8.34 -7.16
CA VAL A 81 5.99 -8.69 -7.36
C VAL A 81 5.26 -7.66 -8.23
N ILE A 82 5.54 -6.38 -8.04
CA ILE A 82 4.96 -5.28 -8.83
C ILE A 82 5.47 -5.31 -10.27
N GLU A 83 6.76 -5.53 -10.48
CA GLU A 83 7.35 -5.64 -11.81
C GLU A 83 6.80 -6.87 -12.55
N ALA A 84 6.61 -8.00 -11.86
CA ALA A 84 5.94 -9.16 -12.43
C ALA A 84 4.48 -8.86 -12.85
N HIS A 85 3.76 -8.00 -12.12
CA HIS A 85 2.45 -7.49 -12.56
C HIS A 85 2.56 -6.60 -13.79
N ARG A 86 3.52 -5.66 -13.79
CA ARG A 86 3.75 -4.69 -14.86
C ARG A 86 3.98 -5.35 -16.20
N VAL A 87 4.78 -6.42 -16.24
CA VAL A 87 5.06 -7.19 -17.46
C VAL A 87 3.98 -8.24 -17.77
N GLY A 88 2.88 -8.28 -17.02
CA GLY A 88 1.75 -9.18 -17.25
C GLY A 88 1.96 -10.63 -16.81
N ARG A 89 3.03 -10.94 -16.08
CA ARG A 89 3.27 -12.29 -15.50
C ARG A 89 2.33 -12.59 -14.34
N LEU A 90 1.90 -11.57 -13.60
CA LEU A 90 0.91 -11.70 -12.53
C LEU A 90 -0.38 -10.92 -12.85
N SER A 91 -1.52 -11.55 -12.60
CA SER A 91 -2.81 -10.83 -12.57
C SER A 91 -2.91 -9.97 -11.31
N LEU A 92 -3.72 -8.91 -11.34
CA LEU A 92 -3.92 -8.02 -10.18
C LEU A 92 -4.21 -8.80 -8.90
N ARG A 93 -5.13 -9.77 -8.98
CA ARG A 93 -5.47 -10.67 -7.87
C ARG A 93 -4.23 -11.40 -7.32
N LYS A 94 -3.42 -12.02 -8.19
CA LYS A 94 -2.20 -12.73 -7.77
C LYS A 94 -1.15 -11.78 -7.21
N THR A 95 -0.97 -10.60 -7.79
CA THR A 95 -0.06 -9.56 -7.29
C THR A 95 -0.38 -9.18 -5.85
N LEU A 96 -1.66 -8.90 -5.54
CA LEU A 96 -2.07 -8.55 -4.18
C LEU A 96 -1.83 -9.69 -3.18
N LEU A 97 -2.05 -10.93 -3.60
CA LEU A 97 -1.76 -12.11 -2.78
C LEU A 97 -0.27 -12.25 -2.49
N GLU A 98 0.58 -12.09 -3.49
CA GLU A 98 2.04 -12.21 -3.31
C GLU A 98 2.62 -11.05 -2.47
N ILE A 99 2.10 -9.83 -2.61
CA ILE A 99 2.46 -8.71 -1.72
C ILE A 99 2.07 -9.05 -0.28
N ALA A 100 0.86 -9.55 -0.05
CA ALA A 100 0.40 -9.88 1.29
C ALA A 100 1.16 -11.06 1.93
N LYS A 101 1.62 -12.03 1.13
CA LYS A 101 2.54 -13.09 1.60
C LYS A 101 3.92 -12.56 1.94
N THR A 102 4.37 -11.53 1.25
CA THR A 102 5.68 -10.88 1.47
C THR A 102 5.67 -10.09 2.77
N CYS A 103 4.56 -9.40 3.07
CA CYS A 103 4.41 -8.55 4.25
C CYS A 103 3.34 -9.11 5.23
N PRO A 104 3.49 -10.33 5.78
CA PRO A 104 2.42 -10.98 6.52
C PRO A 104 2.13 -10.30 7.86
N ARG A 105 3.04 -9.49 8.40
CA ARG A 105 2.88 -8.82 9.71
C ARG A 105 2.42 -7.36 9.63
N ALA A 106 2.11 -6.89 8.42
CA ALA A 106 1.92 -5.48 8.13
C ALA A 106 0.48 -5.17 7.67
N PRO A 107 -0.54 -5.32 8.54
CA PRO A 107 -1.92 -5.12 8.13
C PRO A 107 -2.18 -3.69 7.68
N ASP A 108 -1.61 -2.70 8.37
CA ASP A 108 -1.76 -1.30 7.98
C ASP A 108 -1.15 -1.04 6.59
N PHE A 109 0.05 -1.57 6.31
CA PHE A 109 0.67 -1.47 4.98
C PHE A 109 -0.24 -2.02 3.86
N LEU A 110 -0.86 -3.18 4.07
CA LEU A 110 -1.74 -3.80 3.09
C LEU A 110 -3.07 -3.05 2.94
N SER A 111 -3.61 -2.48 4.03
CA SER A 111 -4.81 -1.63 3.98
C SER A 111 -4.58 -0.34 3.21
N PHE A 112 -3.40 0.28 3.33
CA PHE A 112 -3.06 1.51 2.60
C PHE A 112 -2.63 1.27 1.14
N LEU A 113 -2.32 0.03 0.76
CA LEU A 113 -2.15 -0.35 -0.64
C LEU A 113 -3.42 -0.11 -1.48
N THR A 114 -4.59 0.04 -0.83
CA THR A 114 -5.86 0.37 -1.47
C THR A 114 -5.84 1.67 -2.28
N VAL A 115 -4.97 2.63 -1.93
CA VAL A 115 -4.86 3.90 -2.65
C VAL A 115 -4.37 3.72 -4.09
N PHE A 116 -3.71 2.61 -4.41
CA PHE A 116 -3.17 2.29 -5.73
C PHE A 116 -4.05 1.34 -6.54
N LEU A 117 -5.20 0.95 -6.00
CA LEU A 117 -6.09 0.01 -6.66
C LEU A 117 -7.00 0.72 -7.66
N PRO A 118 -7.32 0.06 -8.79
CA PRO A 118 -8.28 0.60 -9.72
C PRO A 118 -9.68 0.68 -9.07
N LEU A 119 -10.51 1.59 -9.57
CA LEU A 119 -11.88 1.76 -9.08
C LEU A 119 -12.63 0.43 -9.02
N GLY A 120 -13.33 0.23 -7.90
CA GLY A 120 -14.06 -1.01 -7.61
C GLY A 120 -13.23 -2.06 -6.87
N TRP A 121 -11.92 -1.90 -6.73
CA TRP A 121 -11.07 -2.82 -5.96
C TRP A 121 -10.79 -2.31 -4.55
N THR A 122 -10.67 -3.24 -3.61
CA THR A 122 -10.26 -2.96 -2.22
C THR A 122 -9.49 -4.16 -1.67
N ILE A 123 -8.71 -3.92 -0.63
CA ILE A 123 -8.02 -4.93 0.18
C ILE A 123 -8.65 -4.86 1.56
N THR A 124 -9.23 -5.96 2.00
CA THR A 124 -9.56 -6.16 3.41
C THR A 124 -8.50 -7.12 3.96
N LEU A 125 -8.44 -7.44 5.26
CA LEU A 125 -7.48 -8.43 5.79
C LEU A 125 -8.20 -9.46 6.69
N LYS A 126 -7.66 -10.71 6.89
CA LYS A 126 -8.14 -11.78 7.83
C LYS A 126 -7.06 -12.24 8.79
N ARG A 127 -7.36 -12.35 10.09
CA ARG A 127 -6.50 -13.00 11.09
C ARG A 127 -6.89 -14.47 11.16
N ASN A 128 -5.91 -15.37 11.14
CA ASN A 128 -6.16 -16.80 11.29
C ASN A 128 -5.86 -17.23 12.75
N PRO A 129 -6.87 -17.65 13.55
CA PRO A 129 -6.67 -18.02 14.94
C PRO A 129 -5.88 -19.33 15.14
N GLU A 130 -5.79 -20.18 14.11
CA GLU A 130 -5.09 -21.48 14.18
C GLU A 130 -3.58 -21.37 13.87
N LYS A 131 -3.13 -20.22 13.36
CA LYS A 131 -1.73 -19.97 13.02
C LYS A 131 -1.22 -18.81 13.87
N ASN A 132 -0.50 -19.10 14.95
CA ASN A 132 0.22 -18.13 15.81
C ASN A 132 0.71 -16.89 15.04
N ASP A 133 -0.10 -15.83 15.05
CA ASP A 133 0.16 -14.52 14.43
C ASP A 133 0.53 -14.52 12.93
N ARG A 134 -0.08 -15.40 12.11
CA ARG A 134 0.05 -15.36 10.64
C ARG A 134 -1.27 -15.02 9.96
N TYR A 135 -1.22 -14.08 9.02
CA TYR A 135 -2.37 -13.60 8.26
C TYR A 135 -2.44 -14.34 6.91
N ASP A 136 -3.60 -14.89 6.57
CA ASP A 136 -3.85 -15.49 5.25
C ASP A 136 -4.58 -14.46 4.38
N ALA A 137 -3.97 -14.04 3.27
CA ALA A 137 -4.56 -13.05 2.36
C ALA A 137 -5.32 -13.72 1.20
N PHE A 138 -6.52 -13.20 0.88
CA PHE A 138 -7.34 -13.69 -0.23
C PHE A 138 -7.93 -12.52 -1.04
N ALA A 139 -7.43 -12.23 -2.23
CA ALA A 139 -8.11 -11.31 -3.15
C ALA A 139 -9.31 -12.02 -3.81
N ILE A 140 -10.48 -11.41 -3.93
CA ILE A 140 -11.65 -11.92 -4.69
C ILE A 140 -12.20 -10.79 -5.56
N VAL A 141 -12.77 -11.11 -6.72
CA VAL A 141 -13.48 -10.17 -7.62
C VAL A 141 -14.97 -10.26 -7.30
N ALA A 142 -15.66 -9.14 -7.10
CA ALA A 142 -17.09 -9.13 -6.80
C ALA A 142 -17.95 -8.59 -7.96
N PRO A 143 -19.22 -9.01 -8.04
CA PRO A 143 -20.16 -8.51 -9.03
C PRO A 143 -20.93 -7.29 -8.48
N GLY A 144 -20.69 -6.10 -9.04
CA GLY A 144 -21.45 -4.88 -8.73
C GLY A 144 -20.74 -3.59 -9.15
N PRO A 145 -21.46 -2.47 -9.41
CA PRO A 145 -20.87 -1.21 -9.91
C PRO A 145 -20.01 -0.49 -8.86
N ARG A 146 -20.16 -0.85 -7.60
CA ARG A 146 -19.29 -0.50 -6.47
C ARG A 146 -19.43 -1.64 -5.47
N LEU A 147 -18.29 -2.10 -4.96
CA LEU A 147 -18.10 -3.14 -3.93
C LEU A 147 -17.48 -4.40 -4.52
N VAL A 148 -16.16 -4.48 -4.40
CA VAL A 148 -15.49 -5.75 -4.15
C VAL A 148 -15.31 -5.91 -2.65
N ARG A 149 -15.70 -7.07 -2.11
CA ARG A 149 -15.51 -7.50 -0.71
C ARG A 149 -14.66 -8.77 -0.73
N LEU A 150 -13.53 -8.79 -0.04
CA LEU A 150 -13.17 -9.84 0.93
C LEU A 150 -11.79 -9.59 1.52
N VAL A 151 -11.67 -9.82 2.83
CA VAL A 151 -10.75 -10.65 3.63
C VAL A 151 -11.26 -10.44 5.08
N GLU A 152 -11.48 -11.50 5.84
CA GLU A 152 -12.30 -11.50 7.07
C GLU A 152 -11.45 -11.47 8.39
N LEU A 153 -11.03 -10.34 8.94
CA LEU A 153 -10.26 -10.26 10.21
C LEU A 153 -11.18 -10.49 11.41
N ASP A 154 -10.83 -11.48 12.25
CA ASP A 154 -11.38 -11.59 13.60
C ASP A 154 -10.25 -11.59 14.65
N PRO A 155 -10.16 -10.56 15.51
CA PRO A 155 -10.97 -9.34 15.53
C PRO A 155 -10.52 -8.35 14.43
N PRO A 156 -11.40 -7.43 14.01
CA PRO A 156 -11.09 -6.42 13.03
C PRO A 156 -9.93 -5.53 13.51
N VAL A 157 -8.86 -5.46 12.72
CA VAL A 157 -7.86 -4.40 12.87
C VAL A 157 -8.51 -3.12 12.38
N ILE A 158 -9.02 -2.33 13.31
CA ILE A 158 -9.38 -0.93 13.04
C ILE A 158 -8.05 -0.22 12.84
N PRO A 159 -7.70 0.24 11.62
CA PRO A 159 -6.50 1.05 11.44
C PRO A 159 -6.60 2.18 12.45
N ARG A 160 -5.59 2.33 13.32
CA ARG A 160 -5.62 3.41 14.32
C ARG A 160 -5.87 4.69 13.55
N PRO A 161 -6.87 5.50 13.92
CA PRO A 161 -7.10 6.76 13.24
C PRO A 161 -5.83 7.59 13.43
N LEU A 162 -4.98 7.63 12.42
CA LEU A 162 -3.99 8.68 12.26
C LEU A 162 -4.79 9.98 12.32
N VAL A 163 -4.40 10.86 13.24
CA VAL A 163 -5.00 12.17 13.42
C VAL A 163 -5.19 12.77 12.03
N ARG A 164 -6.46 13.02 11.64
CA ARG A 164 -6.80 13.53 10.31
C ARG A 164 -5.88 14.71 9.99
N GLY A 165 -5.09 14.57 8.94
CA GLY A 165 -4.19 15.62 8.49
C GLY A 165 -2.75 15.55 9.01
N GLN A 166 -2.30 14.48 9.67
CA GLN A 166 -0.88 14.30 10.00
C GLN A 166 -0.22 13.14 9.23
N VAL A 167 0.99 13.40 8.70
CA VAL A 167 1.91 12.39 8.10
C VAL A 167 3.32 12.73 8.58
N PHE A 168 4.11 11.72 9.00
CA PHE A 168 5.46 11.93 9.56
C PHE A 168 5.51 12.93 10.73
N GLY A 169 4.43 13.00 11.52
CA GLY A 169 4.27 13.96 12.61
C GLY A 169 4.10 15.42 12.16
N GLN A 170 3.82 15.69 10.88
CA GLN A 170 3.56 17.01 10.33
C GLN A 170 2.10 17.18 9.94
N THR A 171 1.49 18.32 10.28
CA THR A 171 0.16 18.69 9.81
C THR A 171 0.23 19.10 8.35
N LEU A 172 -0.49 18.38 7.47
CA LEU A 172 -0.71 18.75 6.08
C LEU A 172 -1.71 19.90 6.03
N VAL A 173 -1.19 21.13 5.84
CA VAL A 173 -1.97 22.33 5.48
C VAL A 173 -2.17 22.39 3.97
#